data_AF-A0AAW2YP78-F1
#
_entry.id   AF-A0AAW2YP78-F1
#
_cell.length_a   1.000
_cell.length_b   1.000
_cell.length_c   1.000
_cell.angle_alpha   90.00
_cell.angle_beta   90.00
_cell.angle_gamma   90.00
#
_symmetry.space_group_name_H-M   'P 1'
#
loop_
_entity.id
_entity.type
_entity.pdbx_description
1 polymer ?
#
loop_
_entity_poly.entity_id
_entity_poly.type
_entity_poly.pdbx_seq_one_letter_code
_entity_poly.pdbx_strand_id
1 'polypeptide(L)'
;MRKTFLLAIIAVIAAVTQANNCPALYKQSNLSPIFNETIAHAIHSMTVQGLRLFNPRATVNNKIPTVNQNLHNGAKVVPFAPEDPVGNDFFDFTMNMIDRVLTNVGTHDDGLGHHWSPAERIVHVFHMWDLWLHIQPYYQRIVSSSPVSDALCECLLDTKANGIYNNVGWVANHYESGTPISLKNIVEIPPLVDGNSWKIWKKDLLQYYNEESLNDAGMYLYCALKDF
;
A
#
# COMPACT_ATOMS: atom_id res chain seq x y z
N MET A 1 23.23 61.88 32.41
CA MET A 1 22.73 61.03 31.31
C MET A 1 22.70 59.58 31.77
N ARG A 2 21.54 59.07 32.21
CA ARG A 2 21.33 57.66 32.57
C ARG A 2 20.95 56.90 31.29
N LYS A 3 21.77 55.94 30.87
CA LYS A 3 21.43 55.00 29.79
C LYS A 3 20.80 53.76 30.42
N THR A 4 19.51 53.61 30.24
CA THR A 4 18.73 52.43 30.63
C THR A 4 18.95 51.35 29.57
N PHE A 5 19.61 50.24 29.91
CA PHE A 5 19.68 49.06 29.06
C PHE A 5 18.40 48.24 29.27
N LEU A 6 17.53 48.19 28.25
CA LEU A 6 16.47 47.19 28.17
C LEU A 6 17.09 45.85 27.76
N LEU A 7 17.06 44.87 28.65
CA LEU A 7 17.27 43.46 28.30
C LEU A 7 15.97 42.91 27.70
N ALA A 8 15.99 42.58 26.42
CA ALA A 8 14.92 41.82 25.77
C ALA A 8 15.07 40.34 26.13
N ILE A 9 14.12 39.80 26.90
CA ILE A 9 14.01 38.38 27.18
C ILE A 9 13.29 37.73 25.99
N ILE A 10 14.03 37.01 25.15
CA ILE A 10 13.47 36.19 24.08
C ILE A 10 13.03 34.87 24.71
N ALA A 11 11.72 34.70 24.90
CA ALA A 11 11.15 33.42 25.30
C ALA A 11 11.16 32.45 24.12
N VAL A 12 12.06 31.47 24.14
CA VAL A 12 12.03 30.33 23.21
C VAL A 12 10.92 29.40 23.68
N ILE A 13 9.76 29.46 23.06
CA ILE A 13 8.70 28.46 23.24
C ILE A 13 9.17 27.20 22.49
N ALA A 14 9.78 26.26 23.22
CA ALA A 14 9.95 24.92 22.71
C ALA A 14 8.56 24.31 22.53
N ALA A 15 8.15 24.10 21.28
CA ALA A 15 6.97 23.30 20.98
C ALA A 15 7.25 21.88 21.47
N VAL A 16 6.68 21.54 22.63
CA VAL A 16 6.64 20.16 23.10
C VAL A 16 5.67 19.45 22.17
N THR A 17 6.20 18.77 21.15
CA THR A 17 5.41 17.81 20.37
C THR A 17 5.03 16.70 21.33
N GLN A 18 3.77 16.71 21.79
CA GLN A 18 3.23 15.60 22.56
C GLN A 18 3.23 14.40 21.63
N ALA A 19 4.09 13.41 21.90
CA ALA A 19 4.14 12.19 21.11
C ALA A 19 2.74 11.56 21.12
N ASN A 20 2.15 11.38 19.94
CA ASN A 20 0.84 10.76 19.82
C ASN A 20 0.92 9.33 20.38
N ASN A 21 -0.02 8.97 21.26
CA ASN A 21 -0.15 7.59 21.72
C ASN A 21 -0.82 6.75 20.64
N CYS A 22 -0.04 6.37 19.62
CA CYS A 22 -0.54 5.66 18.45
C CYS A 22 -1.32 4.37 18.78
N PRO A 23 -0.87 3.49 19.71
CA PRO A 23 -1.66 2.33 20.12
C PRO A 23 -3.08 2.66 20.61
N ALA A 24 -3.24 3.76 21.36
CA ALA A 24 -4.56 4.20 21.81
C ALA A 24 -5.42 4.73 20.65
N LEU A 25 -4.82 5.48 19.71
CA LEU A 25 -5.50 6.00 18.54
C LEU A 25 -5.98 4.88 17.60
N TYR A 26 -5.15 3.86 17.37
CA TYR A 26 -5.54 2.70 16.55
C TYR A 26 -6.79 2.01 17.12
N LYS A 27 -6.80 1.77 18.44
CA LYS A 27 -7.94 1.16 19.12
C LYS A 27 -9.19 2.05 19.09
N GLN A 28 -9.03 3.35 19.30
CA GLN A 28 -10.14 4.31 19.29
C GLN A 28 -10.80 4.42 17.91
N SER A 29 -10.02 4.27 16.85
CA SER A 29 -10.50 4.37 15.47
C SER A 29 -10.85 3.03 14.85
N ASN A 30 -10.99 1.97 15.66
CA ASN A 30 -11.39 0.64 15.23
C ASN A 30 -10.51 0.05 14.11
N LEU A 31 -9.21 0.34 14.10
CA LEU A 31 -8.28 -0.40 13.26
C LEU A 31 -8.22 -1.86 13.73
N SER A 32 -8.16 -2.78 12.79
CA SER A 32 -8.07 -4.20 13.13
C SER A 32 -6.76 -4.51 13.89
N PRO A 33 -6.71 -5.57 14.70
CA PRO A 33 -5.46 -6.00 15.35
C PRO A 33 -4.32 -6.33 14.37
N ILE A 34 -4.65 -6.55 13.09
CA ILE A 34 -3.72 -6.88 12.01
C ILE A 34 -3.63 -5.76 10.96
N PHE A 35 -3.98 -4.52 11.31
CA PHE A 35 -4.03 -3.39 10.36
C PHE A 35 -2.74 -3.22 9.56
N ASN A 36 -1.60 -3.48 10.19
CA ASN A 36 -0.30 -3.41 9.55
C ASN A 36 -0.15 -4.44 8.43
N GLU A 37 -0.76 -5.61 8.55
CA GLU A 37 -0.79 -6.66 7.53
C GLU A 37 -1.78 -6.31 6.42
N THR A 38 -3.00 -5.90 6.78
CA THR A 38 -4.07 -5.58 5.82
C THR A 38 -3.70 -4.39 4.94
N ILE A 39 -3.09 -3.34 5.52
CA ILE A 39 -2.59 -2.18 4.79
C ILE A 39 -1.39 -2.56 3.94
N ALA A 40 -0.43 -3.34 4.46
CA ALA A 40 0.71 -3.79 3.67
C ALA A 40 0.28 -4.59 2.43
N HIS A 41 -0.70 -5.49 2.57
CA HIS A 41 -1.30 -6.22 1.46
C HIS A 41 -1.99 -5.32 0.43
N ALA A 42 -2.61 -4.22 0.87
CA ALA A 42 -3.25 -3.29 -0.05
C ALA A 42 -2.22 -2.49 -0.87
N ILE A 43 -1.03 -2.23 -0.31
CA ILE A 43 -0.06 -1.30 -0.90
C ILE A 43 1.19 -1.96 -1.51
N HIS A 44 1.41 -3.27 -1.34
CA HIS A 44 2.67 -3.91 -1.75
C HIS A 44 2.93 -3.84 -3.26
N SER A 45 1.90 -3.69 -4.09
CA SER A 45 2.01 -3.47 -5.54
C SER A 45 1.43 -2.12 -5.96
N MET A 46 1.38 -1.14 -5.05
CA MET A 46 0.74 0.14 -5.34
C MET A 46 1.48 0.90 -6.43
N THR A 47 0.71 1.50 -7.33
CA THR A 47 1.19 2.37 -8.42
C THR A 47 0.44 3.70 -8.38
N VAL A 48 0.97 4.73 -9.02
CA VAL A 48 0.27 6.03 -9.12
C VAL A 48 -1.10 5.88 -9.81
N GLN A 49 -1.22 4.99 -10.79
CA GLN A 49 -2.46 4.66 -11.49
C GLN A 49 -3.50 4.10 -10.52
N GLY A 50 -3.10 3.20 -9.61
CA GLY A 50 -3.94 2.71 -8.53
C GLY A 50 -4.33 3.82 -7.55
N LEU A 51 -3.38 4.68 -7.14
CA LEU A 51 -3.66 5.81 -6.24
C LEU A 51 -4.66 6.80 -6.83
N ARG A 52 -4.66 6.99 -8.15
CA ARG A 52 -5.61 7.87 -8.85
C ARG A 52 -7.06 7.38 -8.80
N LEU A 53 -7.31 6.11 -8.44
CA LEU A 53 -8.66 5.63 -8.11
C LEU A 53 -9.24 6.31 -6.85
N PHE A 54 -8.37 6.72 -5.93
CA PHE A 54 -8.73 7.31 -4.64
C PHE A 54 -8.60 8.84 -4.67
N ASN A 55 -7.49 9.35 -5.20
CA ASN A 55 -7.27 10.79 -5.41
C ASN A 55 -6.65 11.03 -6.80
N PRO A 56 -7.40 11.61 -7.77
CA PRO A 56 -6.91 11.85 -9.13
C PRO A 56 -5.65 12.71 -9.23
N ARG A 57 -5.32 13.48 -8.17
CA ARG A 57 -4.11 14.33 -8.11
C ARG A 57 -2.87 13.58 -7.63
N ALA A 58 -2.97 12.29 -7.30
CA ALA A 58 -1.83 11.48 -6.88
C ALA A 58 -0.70 11.49 -7.93
N THR A 59 0.53 11.58 -7.44
CA THR A 59 1.78 11.54 -8.23
C THR A 59 2.81 10.63 -7.56
N VAL A 60 4.01 10.51 -8.14
CA VAL A 60 5.15 9.80 -7.54
C VAL A 60 5.57 10.33 -6.17
N ASN A 61 5.14 11.53 -5.78
CA ASN A 61 5.44 12.14 -4.48
C ASN A 61 4.51 11.64 -3.34
N ASN A 62 4.04 10.39 -3.40
CA ASN A 62 3.01 9.84 -2.49
C ASN A 62 3.54 9.25 -1.18
N LYS A 63 4.85 9.02 -1.06
CA LYS A 63 5.49 8.47 0.16
C LYS A 63 4.90 7.12 0.64
N ILE A 64 4.14 6.41 -0.19
CA ILE A 64 3.58 5.10 0.15
C ILE A 64 4.64 4.04 -0.15
N PRO A 65 5.13 3.30 0.86
CA PRO A 65 6.10 2.24 0.62
C PRO A 65 5.44 1.11 -0.17
N THR A 66 6.15 0.61 -1.17
CA THR A 66 5.69 -0.48 -2.02
C THR A 66 6.86 -1.39 -2.39
N VAL A 67 6.58 -2.59 -2.87
CA VAL A 67 7.62 -3.49 -3.38
C VAL A 67 8.29 -2.83 -4.59
N ASN A 68 9.62 -2.93 -4.64
CA ASN A 68 10.37 -2.45 -5.79
C ASN A 68 10.06 -3.31 -7.02
N GLN A 69 9.69 -2.66 -8.12
CA GLN A 69 9.43 -3.35 -9.39
C GLN A 69 10.69 -4.08 -9.91
N ASN A 70 11.89 -3.60 -9.56
CA ASN A 70 13.13 -4.31 -9.80
C ASN A 70 13.61 -4.98 -8.50
N LEU A 71 13.27 -6.25 -8.31
CA LEU A 71 13.67 -7.02 -7.12
C LEU A 71 15.15 -7.44 -7.12
N HIS A 72 15.80 -7.41 -8.28
CA HIS A 72 17.17 -7.91 -8.44
C HIS A 72 18.24 -6.90 -8.03
N ASN A 73 17.96 -5.60 -8.18
CA ASN A 73 18.92 -4.53 -7.94
C ASN A 73 18.35 -3.48 -6.98
N GLY A 74 18.97 -3.36 -5.80
CA GLY A 74 18.71 -2.28 -4.86
C GLY A 74 17.82 -2.66 -3.68
N ALA A 75 17.10 -1.67 -3.15
CA ALA A 75 16.21 -1.88 -2.00
C ALA A 75 14.95 -2.63 -2.45
N LYS A 76 14.55 -3.65 -1.70
CA LYS A 76 13.34 -4.45 -1.99
C LYS A 76 12.02 -3.68 -1.80
N VAL A 77 12.06 -2.64 -0.97
CA VAL A 77 10.93 -1.74 -0.72
C VAL A 77 11.38 -0.33 -1.03
N VAL A 78 10.67 0.32 -1.95
CA VAL A 78 10.87 1.72 -2.30
C VAL A 78 9.95 2.61 -1.45
N PRO A 79 10.33 3.86 -1.16
CA PRO A 79 9.55 4.73 -0.27
C PRO A 79 8.35 5.41 -0.95
N PHE A 80 8.06 5.11 -2.21
CA PHE A 80 6.94 5.69 -2.96
C PHE A 80 6.42 4.68 -4.00
N ALA A 81 5.12 4.74 -4.27
CA ALA A 81 4.50 4.03 -5.38
C ALA A 81 4.98 4.63 -6.72
N PRO A 82 5.53 3.84 -7.67
CA PRO A 82 6.00 4.32 -8.96
C PRO A 82 4.84 4.62 -9.92
N GLU A 83 5.14 5.35 -10.99
CA GLU A 83 4.28 5.36 -12.17
C GLU A 83 4.39 4.00 -12.87
N ASP A 84 3.26 3.44 -13.25
CA ASP A 84 3.17 2.22 -14.03
C ASP A 84 2.09 2.37 -15.11
N PRO A 85 2.37 3.19 -16.15
CA PRO A 85 1.39 3.44 -17.19
C PRO A 85 1.14 2.16 -18.00
N VAL A 86 -0.13 1.88 -18.25
CA VAL A 86 -0.54 0.91 -19.26
C VAL A 86 -0.58 1.59 -20.65
N GLY A 87 -0.41 0.79 -21.71
CA GLY A 87 -0.51 1.27 -23.08
C GLY A 87 -1.91 1.80 -23.43
N ASN A 88 -2.05 2.35 -24.63
CA ASN A 88 -3.32 2.81 -25.20
C ASN A 88 -3.61 2.18 -26.58
N ASP A 89 -2.90 1.11 -26.92
CA ASP A 89 -3.04 0.40 -28.19
C ASP A 89 -4.37 -0.36 -28.25
N PHE A 90 -4.79 -0.96 -27.14
CA PHE A 90 -6.12 -1.53 -27.00
C PHE A 90 -7.11 -0.46 -26.54
N PHE A 91 -8.36 -0.57 -27.00
CA PHE A 91 -9.45 0.29 -26.52
C PHE A 91 -9.79 0.03 -25.05
N ASP A 92 -9.76 -1.24 -24.64
CA ASP A 92 -10.14 -1.67 -23.31
C ASP A 92 -8.97 -1.59 -22.33
N PHE A 93 -9.19 -0.96 -21.17
CA PHE A 93 -8.16 -0.78 -20.14
C PHE A 93 -7.61 -2.13 -19.65
N THR A 94 -8.48 -3.12 -19.50
CA THR A 94 -8.14 -4.48 -19.05
C THR A 94 -7.19 -5.16 -20.02
N MET A 95 -7.39 -4.98 -21.33
CA MET A 95 -6.46 -5.48 -22.35
C MET A 95 -5.11 -4.78 -22.30
N ASN A 96 -5.06 -3.47 -22.04
CA ASN A 96 -3.79 -2.77 -21.85
C ASN A 96 -3.06 -3.21 -20.58
N MET A 97 -3.78 -3.62 -19.52
CA MET A 97 -3.16 -4.23 -18.34
C MET A 97 -2.52 -5.58 -18.67
N ILE A 98 -3.23 -6.44 -19.42
CA ILE A 98 -2.68 -7.73 -19.88
C ILE A 98 -1.44 -7.51 -20.74
N ASP A 99 -1.49 -6.58 -21.68
CA ASP A 99 -0.37 -6.23 -22.55
C ASP A 99 0.85 -5.77 -21.74
N ARG A 100 0.64 -4.88 -20.75
CA ARG A 100 1.70 -4.43 -19.82
C ARG A 100 2.32 -5.59 -19.05
N VAL A 101 1.50 -6.53 -18.55
CA VAL A 101 2.01 -7.72 -17.85
C VAL A 101 2.85 -8.57 -18.79
N LEU A 102 2.29 -8.96 -19.94
CA LEU A 102 2.93 -9.89 -20.87
C LEU A 102 4.21 -9.34 -21.50
N THR A 103 4.27 -8.02 -21.73
CA THR A 103 5.48 -7.33 -22.23
C THR A 103 6.64 -7.37 -21.23
N ASN A 104 6.36 -7.54 -19.93
CA ASN A 104 7.37 -7.52 -18.86
C ASN A 104 7.65 -8.89 -18.25
N VAL A 105 6.97 -9.94 -18.73
CA VAL A 105 7.32 -11.30 -18.36
C VAL A 105 8.77 -11.57 -18.78
N GLY A 106 9.61 -11.87 -17.79
CA GLY A 106 11.03 -12.17 -18.01
C GLY A 106 11.96 -10.95 -18.03
N THR A 107 11.46 -9.72 -17.82
CA THR A 107 12.29 -8.50 -17.83
C THR A 107 12.84 -8.09 -16.46
N HIS A 108 12.59 -8.86 -15.39
CA HIS A 108 12.96 -8.54 -13.99
C HIS A 108 12.34 -7.25 -13.41
N ASP A 109 11.50 -6.55 -14.17
CA ASP A 109 10.94 -5.23 -13.86
C ASP A 109 9.40 -5.27 -13.63
N ASP A 110 8.88 -6.40 -13.15
CA ASP A 110 7.45 -6.61 -12.88
C ASP A 110 7.11 -6.68 -11.38
N GLY A 111 8.10 -6.48 -10.50
CA GLY A 111 7.93 -6.52 -9.05
C GLY A 111 7.64 -7.90 -8.48
N LEU A 112 7.78 -8.95 -9.30
CA LEU A 112 7.50 -10.33 -8.95
C LEU A 112 8.74 -11.19 -9.20
N GLY A 113 8.87 -12.27 -8.43
CA GLY A 113 10.02 -13.15 -8.58
C GLY A 113 9.92 -14.07 -9.80
N HIS A 114 11.05 -14.68 -10.15
CA HIS A 114 11.18 -15.61 -11.26
C HIS A 114 10.32 -16.89 -11.13
N HIS A 115 9.79 -17.19 -9.95
CA HIS A 115 8.92 -18.34 -9.70
C HIS A 115 7.47 -18.18 -10.20
N TRP A 116 7.05 -16.95 -10.49
CA TRP A 116 5.72 -16.70 -11.01
C TRP A 116 5.63 -17.17 -12.46
N SER A 117 4.48 -17.65 -12.87
CA SER A 117 4.11 -17.90 -14.27
C SER A 117 3.43 -16.67 -14.89
N PRO A 118 3.28 -16.59 -16.22
CA PRO A 118 2.52 -15.51 -16.84
C PRO A 118 1.06 -15.42 -16.35
N ALA A 119 0.41 -16.57 -16.14
CA ALA A 119 -0.98 -16.61 -15.66
C ALA A 119 -1.11 -16.05 -14.24
N GLU A 120 -0.16 -16.39 -13.37
CA GLU A 120 -0.14 -15.91 -11.97
C GLU A 120 0.10 -14.40 -11.89
N ARG A 121 0.96 -13.85 -12.76
CA ARG A 121 1.17 -12.39 -12.85
C ARG A 121 -0.09 -11.66 -13.27
N ILE A 122 -0.79 -12.18 -14.29
CA ILE A 122 -2.08 -11.63 -14.71
C ILE A 122 -3.06 -11.66 -13.54
N VAL A 123 -3.20 -12.80 -12.87
CA VAL A 123 -4.10 -12.91 -11.71
C VAL A 123 -3.72 -11.95 -10.59
N HIS A 124 -2.44 -11.78 -10.27
CA HIS A 124 -1.99 -10.85 -9.24
C HIS A 124 -2.31 -9.40 -9.57
N VAL A 125 -2.01 -8.94 -10.79
CA VAL A 125 -2.31 -7.57 -11.22
C VAL A 125 -3.81 -7.28 -11.16
N PHE A 126 -4.63 -8.23 -11.61
CA PHE A 126 -6.08 -8.10 -11.56
C PHE A 126 -6.64 -8.16 -10.14
N HIS A 127 -6.07 -9.01 -9.28
CA HIS A 127 -6.42 -9.09 -7.87
C HIS A 127 -6.13 -7.76 -7.16
N MET A 128 -4.97 -7.15 -7.39
CA MET A 128 -4.64 -5.87 -6.78
C MET A 128 -5.60 -4.77 -7.24
N TRP A 129 -5.93 -4.74 -8.54
CA TRP A 129 -6.89 -3.79 -9.07
C TRP A 129 -8.31 -3.97 -8.51
N ASP A 130 -8.79 -5.22 -8.46
CA ASP A 130 -10.09 -5.56 -7.88
C ASP A 130 -10.16 -5.23 -6.39
N LEU A 131 -9.11 -5.51 -5.64
CA LEU A 131 -8.98 -5.12 -4.23
C LEU A 131 -9.07 -3.60 -4.05
N TRP A 132 -8.38 -2.82 -4.89
CA TRP A 132 -8.44 -1.35 -4.81
C TRP A 132 -9.84 -0.82 -5.11
N LEU A 133 -10.55 -1.42 -6.07
CA LEU A 133 -11.95 -1.09 -6.32
C LEU A 133 -12.85 -1.44 -5.12
N HIS A 134 -12.56 -2.52 -4.39
CA HIS A 134 -13.28 -2.85 -3.15
C HIS A 134 -12.96 -1.90 -1.99
N ILE A 135 -11.75 -1.34 -1.93
CA ILE A 135 -11.36 -0.36 -0.91
C ILE A 135 -11.97 1.02 -1.22
N GLN A 136 -12.17 1.37 -2.49
CA GLN A 136 -12.61 2.71 -2.91
C GLN A 136 -13.89 3.21 -2.20
N PRO A 137 -14.97 2.40 -2.02
CA PRO A 137 -16.14 2.83 -1.25
C PRO A 137 -15.85 3.18 0.22
N TYR A 138 -14.91 2.48 0.86
CA TYR A 138 -14.51 2.75 2.25
C TYR A 138 -13.74 4.07 2.34
N TYR A 139 -12.79 4.28 1.43
CA TYR A 139 -12.09 5.55 1.28
C TYR A 139 -13.06 6.72 1.07
N GLN A 140 -14.04 6.58 0.16
CA GLN A 140 -15.04 7.62 -0.12
C GLN A 140 -15.93 7.91 1.10
N ARG A 141 -16.28 6.88 1.89
CA ARG A 141 -17.02 7.06 3.15
C ARG A 141 -16.21 7.86 4.18
N ILE A 142 -14.91 7.56 4.30
CA ILE A 142 -13.99 8.28 5.18
C ILE A 142 -13.88 9.74 4.76
N VAL A 143 -13.65 10.02 3.46
CA VAL A 143 -13.58 11.39 2.93
C VAL A 143 -14.85 12.19 3.21
N SER A 144 -16.03 11.58 3.01
CA SER A 144 -17.30 12.30 3.06
C SER A 144 -17.89 12.44 4.47
N SER A 145 -17.67 11.47 5.35
CA SER A 145 -18.49 11.32 6.57
C SER A 145 -17.68 11.12 7.84
N SER A 146 -16.43 10.67 7.75
CA SER A 146 -15.61 10.40 8.93
C SER A 146 -14.12 10.54 8.61
N PRO A 147 -13.62 11.77 8.32
CA PRO A 147 -12.22 12.01 8.07
C PRO A 147 -11.35 11.48 9.20
N VAL A 148 -10.25 10.81 8.86
CA VAL A 148 -9.27 10.34 9.85
C VAL A 148 -8.59 11.57 10.46
N SER A 149 -8.42 11.58 11.79
CA SER A 149 -7.77 12.70 12.47
C SER A 149 -6.30 12.81 12.06
N ASP A 150 -5.75 14.02 12.03
CA ASP A 150 -4.34 14.24 11.67
C ASP A 150 -3.39 13.47 12.60
N ALA A 151 -3.69 13.40 13.89
CA ALA A 151 -2.90 12.64 14.87
C ALA A 151 -2.84 11.13 14.55
N LEU A 152 -3.96 10.55 14.09
CA LEU A 152 -3.97 9.16 13.64
C LEU A 152 -3.27 9.02 12.28
N CYS A 153 -3.40 9.99 11.38
CA CYS A 153 -2.65 9.98 10.13
C CYS A 153 -1.13 10.01 10.35
N GLU A 154 -0.63 10.83 11.27
CA GLU A 154 0.78 10.80 11.67
C GLU A 154 1.23 9.40 12.12
N CYS A 155 0.39 8.72 12.90
CA CYS A 155 0.64 7.35 13.36
C CYS A 155 0.56 6.29 12.26
N LEU A 156 -0.31 6.44 11.27
CA LEU A 156 -0.47 5.50 10.15
C LEU A 156 0.64 5.67 9.11
N LEU A 157 1.09 6.91 8.89
CA LEU A 157 2.13 7.25 7.93
C LEU A 157 3.55 6.97 8.42
N ASP A 158 3.77 6.81 9.74
CA ASP A 158 5.03 6.26 10.28
C ASP A 158 5.08 4.72 10.10
N THR A 159 5.14 4.31 8.82
CA THR A 159 5.07 2.90 8.40
C THR A 159 6.20 2.04 8.93
N LYS A 160 7.33 2.64 9.31
CA LYS A 160 8.47 1.92 9.90
C LYS A 160 8.22 1.59 11.37
N ALA A 161 7.59 2.50 12.11
CA ALA A 161 7.29 2.29 13.53
C ALA A 161 6.07 1.39 13.75
N ASN A 162 5.09 1.40 12.84
CA ASN A 162 3.83 0.67 12.99
C ASN A 162 3.80 -0.72 12.33
N GLY A 163 4.89 -1.13 11.68
CA GLY A 163 5.06 -2.47 11.10
C GLY A 163 4.57 -2.64 9.66
N ILE A 164 3.90 -1.66 9.06
CA ILE A 164 3.46 -1.72 7.65
C ILE A 164 4.67 -1.92 6.72
N TYR A 165 5.74 -1.15 6.89
CA TYR A 165 6.94 -1.24 6.06
C TYR A 165 7.58 -2.64 6.14
N ASN A 166 7.62 -3.23 7.34
CA ASN A 166 8.18 -4.56 7.56
C ASN A 166 7.35 -5.65 6.85
N ASN A 167 6.02 -5.52 6.86
CA ASN A 167 5.13 -6.44 6.16
C ASN A 167 5.25 -6.32 4.63
N VAL A 168 5.39 -5.11 4.08
CA VAL A 168 5.71 -4.92 2.65
C VAL A 168 7.05 -5.57 2.31
N GLY A 169 8.06 -5.41 3.17
CA GLY A 169 9.36 -6.07 3.01
C GLY A 169 9.29 -7.59 3.09
N TRP A 170 8.41 -8.12 3.95
CA TRP A 170 8.14 -9.55 4.02
C TRP A 170 7.58 -10.07 2.69
N VAL A 171 6.62 -9.36 2.07
CA VAL A 171 6.06 -9.71 0.75
C VAL A 171 7.16 -9.75 -0.31
N ALA A 172 8.00 -8.70 -0.38
CA ALA A 172 9.10 -8.63 -1.34
C ALA A 172 10.08 -9.81 -1.20
N ASN A 173 10.41 -10.19 0.04
CA ASN A 173 11.26 -11.36 0.29
C ASN A 173 10.59 -12.66 -0.17
N HIS A 174 9.28 -12.80 0.03
CA HIS A 174 8.57 -14.03 -0.35
C HIS A 174 8.36 -14.15 -1.86
N TYR A 175 8.29 -13.04 -2.61
CA TYR A 175 8.30 -13.09 -4.07
C TYR A 175 9.57 -13.75 -4.63
N GLU A 176 10.72 -13.62 -3.97
CA GLU A 176 11.95 -14.29 -4.42
C GLU A 176 11.96 -15.79 -4.17
N SER A 177 11.22 -16.28 -3.16
CA SER A 177 11.20 -17.69 -2.78
C SER A 177 9.94 -18.45 -3.23
N GLY A 178 8.94 -17.76 -3.77
CA GLY A 178 7.70 -18.38 -4.23
C GLY A 178 6.64 -17.39 -4.69
N THR A 179 5.38 -17.84 -4.64
CA THR A 179 4.19 -17.08 -5.07
C THR A 179 3.29 -16.79 -3.87
N PRO A 180 3.70 -15.93 -2.92
CA PRO A 180 2.83 -15.53 -1.82
C PRO A 180 1.57 -14.83 -2.38
N ILE A 181 0.40 -15.38 -2.09
CA ILE A 181 -0.90 -14.78 -2.44
C ILE A 181 -1.63 -14.19 -1.23
N SER A 182 -1.07 -14.38 -0.02
CA SER A 182 -1.47 -13.74 1.23
C SER A 182 -0.22 -13.53 2.11
N LEU A 183 -0.33 -12.71 3.16
CA LEU A 183 0.76 -12.50 4.13
C LEU A 183 0.82 -13.57 5.24
N LYS A 184 0.09 -14.68 5.06
CA LYS A 184 0.19 -15.84 5.96
C LYS A 184 1.33 -16.75 5.51
N ASN A 185 2.01 -17.37 6.48
CA ASN A 185 2.91 -18.50 6.24
C ASN A 185 2.12 -19.73 5.79
N ILE A 186 1.57 -19.70 4.57
CA ILE A 186 0.93 -20.86 3.94
C ILE A 186 2.04 -21.69 3.30
N VAL A 187 2.09 -22.95 3.72
CA VAL A 187 3.02 -23.97 3.22
C VAL A 187 2.50 -24.43 1.85
N GLU A 188 3.11 -23.90 0.79
CA GLU A 188 2.92 -24.22 -0.64
C GLU A 188 1.55 -23.89 -1.25
N ILE A 189 1.52 -22.77 -1.97
CA ILE A 189 0.46 -22.46 -2.95
C ILE A 189 0.80 -23.22 -4.24
N PRO A 190 -0.12 -24.06 -4.77
CA PRO A 190 0.16 -24.79 -6.00
C PRO A 190 0.26 -23.83 -7.20
N PRO A 191 1.08 -24.15 -8.21
CA PRO A 191 1.11 -23.38 -9.45
C PRO A 191 -0.29 -23.25 -10.06
N LEU A 192 -0.63 -22.05 -10.53
CA LEU A 192 -1.92 -21.80 -11.17
C LEU A 192 -1.94 -22.34 -12.59
N VAL A 193 -2.51 -23.53 -12.77
CA VAL A 193 -2.53 -24.23 -14.07
C VAL A 193 -3.93 -24.65 -14.51
N ASP A 194 -4.91 -24.65 -13.60
CA ASP A 194 -6.25 -25.16 -13.86
C ASP A 194 -7.31 -24.62 -12.88
N GLY A 195 -8.55 -25.09 -13.04
CA GLY A 195 -9.65 -24.72 -12.15
C GLY A 195 -9.52 -25.25 -10.71
N ASN A 196 -8.68 -26.23 -10.43
CA ASN A 196 -8.48 -26.77 -9.08
C ASN A 196 -7.49 -25.92 -8.29
N SER A 197 -6.34 -25.62 -8.89
CA SER A 197 -5.38 -24.63 -8.38
C SER A 197 -6.04 -23.26 -8.19
N TRP A 198 -6.90 -22.84 -9.13
CA TRP A 198 -7.68 -21.60 -8.99
C TRP A 198 -8.57 -21.55 -7.73
N LYS A 199 -9.22 -22.65 -7.34
CA LYS A 199 -10.06 -22.66 -6.13
C LYS A 199 -9.24 -22.34 -4.87
N ILE A 200 -8.00 -22.83 -4.81
CA ILE A 200 -7.07 -22.55 -3.70
C ILE A 200 -6.65 -21.08 -3.77
N TRP A 201 -6.20 -20.62 -4.94
CA TRP A 201 -5.80 -19.23 -5.14
C TRP A 201 -6.92 -18.25 -4.76
N LYS A 202 -8.12 -18.44 -5.30
CA LYS A 202 -9.28 -17.59 -5.05
C LYS A 202 -9.61 -17.49 -3.57
N LYS A 203 -9.53 -18.59 -2.82
CA LYS A 203 -9.82 -18.58 -1.38
C LYS A 203 -8.88 -17.63 -0.64
N ASP A 204 -7.59 -17.68 -0.94
CA ASP A 204 -6.58 -16.91 -0.23
C ASP A 204 -6.54 -15.45 -0.71
N LEU A 205 -6.75 -15.19 -2.01
CA LEU A 205 -6.87 -13.83 -2.54
C LEU A 205 -8.02 -13.05 -1.88
N LEU A 206 -9.16 -13.71 -1.62
CA LEU A 206 -10.33 -13.11 -0.99
C LEU A 206 -10.18 -12.88 0.53
N GLN A 207 -9.09 -13.30 1.15
CA GLN A 207 -8.92 -13.21 2.60
C GLN A 207 -9.06 -11.78 3.14
N TYR A 208 -8.53 -10.79 2.42
CA TYR A 208 -8.50 -9.39 2.83
C TYR A 208 -9.70 -8.58 2.31
N TYR A 209 -10.74 -9.24 1.81
CA TYR A 209 -11.96 -8.60 1.31
C TYR A 209 -13.01 -8.39 2.42
N ASN A 210 -12.66 -8.68 3.67
CA ASN A 210 -13.52 -8.45 4.81
C ASN A 210 -13.56 -6.94 5.18
N GLU A 211 -14.61 -6.54 5.88
CA GLU A 211 -14.89 -5.13 6.22
C GLU A 211 -13.74 -4.46 6.98
N GLU A 212 -13.15 -5.16 7.95
CA GLU A 212 -12.05 -4.61 8.77
C GLU A 212 -10.81 -4.31 7.90
N SER A 213 -10.42 -5.26 7.04
CA SER A 213 -9.25 -5.09 6.15
C SER A 213 -9.45 -3.97 5.13
N LEU A 214 -10.65 -3.86 4.55
CA LEU A 214 -10.98 -2.81 3.60
C LEU A 214 -11.03 -1.43 4.28
N ASN A 215 -11.53 -1.37 5.51
CA ASN A 215 -11.55 -0.15 6.32
C ASN A 215 -10.13 0.31 6.69
N ASP A 216 -9.27 -0.60 7.19
CA ASP A 216 -7.88 -0.30 7.52
C ASP A 216 -7.14 0.32 6.33
N ALA A 217 -7.24 -0.33 5.16
CA ALA A 217 -6.63 0.15 3.91
C ALA A 217 -7.21 1.50 3.47
N GLY A 218 -8.52 1.68 3.58
CA GLY A 218 -9.19 2.95 3.27
C GLY A 218 -8.71 4.11 4.14
N MET A 219 -8.54 3.88 5.45
CA MET A 219 -8.03 4.87 6.40
C MET A 219 -6.57 5.26 6.11
N TYR A 220 -5.72 4.28 5.82
CA TYR A 220 -4.34 4.54 5.44
C TYR A 220 -4.26 5.35 4.14
N LEU A 221 -4.99 4.94 3.10
CA LEU A 221 -4.99 5.63 1.81
C LEU A 221 -5.54 7.06 1.94
N TYR A 222 -6.56 7.28 2.78
CA TYR A 222 -7.00 8.63 3.12
C TYR A 222 -5.87 9.47 3.68
N CYS A 223 -5.18 8.98 4.71
CA CYS A 223 -4.07 9.72 5.32
C CYS A 223 -2.94 10.00 4.33
N ALA A 224 -2.61 9.04 3.47
CA ALA A 224 -1.54 9.19 2.49
C ALA A 224 -1.90 10.14 1.34
N LEU A 225 -3.19 10.33 1.05
CA LEU A 225 -3.65 11.06 -0.13
C LEU A 225 -4.38 12.38 0.16
N LYS A 226 -4.75 12.67 1.40
CA LYS A 226 -5.57 13.85 1.74
C LYS A 226 -4.96 15.19 1.36
N ASP A 227 -3.63 15.29 1.34
CA ASP A 227 -2.89 16.54 1.12
C ASP A 227 -2.37 16.72 -0.32
N PHE A 228 -2.72 15.80 -1.24
CA PHE A 228 -2.49 15.99 -2.68
C PHE A 228 -3.33 17.11 -3.25
#